data_AF-A0A942ELC9-F1
#
_entry.id   AF-A0A942ELC9-F1
#
_cell.length_a   1.000
_cell.length_b   1.000
_cell.length_c   1.000
_cell.angle_alpha   90.00
_cell.angle_beta   90.00
_cell.angle_gamma   90.00
#
_symmetry.space_group_name_H-M   'P 1'
#
loop_
_entity.id
_entity.type
_entity.pdbx_description
1 polymer ?
#
loop_
_entity_poly.entity_id
_entity_poly.type
_entity_poly.pdbx_seq_one_letter_code
_entity_poly.pdbx_strand_id
1 'polypeptide(L)'
;MSGATSPHYPEKKTWVNPSSSSQWMTRHLTNHGPHKTKLSPEDELFSVDDTPEFHDPYSELSLFLSQKIKHEMKEHGWVKKWSLKIQEALLEKMAPEFQKKFPHYRLGVVALRKTWEKIAYYTQQIETEKEAVGQDGQLNIAYLIRENLRQYPQLATISGFHPYQYAHQLALKISECIAVVDGVKPAMDHLSRTVWSMQRHLLSWATLQEAKSPYDEYDRLDKLIVKTILEITSSEPHISAVHLEAQVKESILALCEMPALSSHDLLHANVSAIIAEKLYPFSPLHFRLLPEEKVALLDFIEHHLKSSQLSSLAPLPSELIRRIVSLYLLASQLPKGLEKQALYQAVDATFHQIPIAKPSFGQALFAFISAEMIILTGQGINDLATIQESVFSSYSQACKLPVTPVDELEILEITIWKQLSEKQHLLEKLPYRIGLRIETEVAMQLIDNPKQNFGSLVHHTLHAFQKNKELTLSKKPIEIEKKIKLWCQQGDLLCRCVRFDSELPLLKKIQALHTELKNAGKQLCCSEFVGKVCQAYLYEHPTLGCYATQLSQRVYILYKYSWYTFFSDAQESSIDRFLLWQKTEIERLLPKEYLREKIRSLFVQTLPLIPLDIKILDRLLAI
;
A
#
# COMPACT_ATOMS: atom_id res chain seq x y z
N MET A 1 56.73 27.25 -23.71
CA MET A 1 55.65 27.94 -24.44
C MET A 1 54.87 26.90 -25.22
N SER A 2 53.69 26.52 -24.71
CA SER A 2 52.61 25.86 -25.46
C SER A 2 51.45 25.69 -24.47
N GLY A 3 50.56 26.68 -24.46
CA GLY A 3 49.35 26.67 -23.64
C GLY A 3 48.36 25.66 -24.19
N ALA A 4 47.87 24.78 -23.32
CA ALA A 4 46.71 23.93 -23.60
C ALA A 4 45.50 24.59 -22.92
N THR A 5 44.66 25.21 -23.75
CA THR A 5 43.36 25.75 -23.38
C THR A 5 42.41 24.61 -22.99
N SER A 6 41.97 24.63 -21.73
CA SER A 6 40.90 23.79 -21.22
C SER A 6 39.57 24.12 -21.93
N PRO A 7 38.79 23.14 -22.40
CA PRO A 7 37.48 23.41 -22.98
C PRO A 7 36.51 23.83 -21.87
N HIS A 8 36.18 25.11 -21.84
CA HIS A 8 35.05 25.66 -21.10
C HIS A 8 33.76 25.01 -21.60
N TYR A 9 33.19 24.09 -20.83
CA TYR A 9 31.79 23.71 -20.98
C TYR A 9 30.93 24.88 -20.49
N PRO A 10 29.88 25.28 -21.23
CA PRO A 10 28.98 26.33 -20.78
C PRO A 10 28.19 25.84 -19.56
N GLU A 11 28.31 26.54 -18.44
CA GLU A 11 27.39 26.41 -17.31
C GLU A 11 25.96 26.62 -17.82
N LYS A 12 25.11 25.59 -17.73
CA LYS A 12 23.67 25.76 -17.92
C LYS A 12 23.19 26.73 -16.83
N LYS A 13 22.77 27.93 -17.26
CA LYS A 13 22.20 28.96 -16.39
C LYS A 13 21.03 28.36 -15.60
N THR A 14 21.13 28.45 -14.30
CA THR A 14 20.05 28.27 -13.34
C THR A 14 18.83 29.12 -13.72
N TRP A 15 17.65 28.72 -13.25
CA TRP A 15 16.49 29.61 -13.10
C TRP A 15 16.82 30.63 -11.98
N VAL A 16 17.84 31.49 -12.17
CA VAL A 16 18.25 32.51 -11.20
C VAL A 16 17.37 33.74 -11.34
N ASN A 17 16.64 33.94 -10.25
CA ASN A 17 15.83 35.07 -9.83
C ASN A 17 16.21 36.45 -10.46
N PRO A 18 15.25 37.22 -11.02
CA PRO A 18 15.48 38.62 -11.37
C PRO A 18 15.23 39.62 -10.22
N SER A 19 14.87 39.23 -8.99
CA SER A 19 14.55 40.24 -7.96
C SER A 19 14.85 39.89 -6.50
N SER A 20 15.38 40.89 -5.79
CA SER A 20 15.74 40.96 -4.37
C SER A 20 14.56 40.92 -3.38
N SER A 21 13.53 40.11 -3.64
CA SER A 21 12.31 40.05 -2.81
C SER A 21 12.36 38.99 -1.69
N SER A 22 13.30 38.06 -1.72
CA SER A 22 13.36 36.96 -0.73
C SER A 22 13.86 37.37 0.66
N GLN A 23 14.39 38.58 0.85
CA GLN A 23 14.87 39.06 2.16
C GLN A 23 13.77 39.70 3.03
N TRP A 24 12.56 39.94 2.50
CA TRP A 24 11.54 40.74 3.20
C TRP A 24 10.48 39.92 3.96
N MET A 25 10.28 38.63 3.66
CA MET A 25 9.22 37.83 4.30
C MET A 25 9.55 37.27 5.69
N THR A 26 10.80 37.36 6.15
CA THR A 26 11.19 36.84 7.48
C THR A 26 10.89 37.82 8.64
N ARG A 27 10.45 39.06 8.37
CA ARG A 27 10.26 40.10 9.40
C ARG A 27 8.85 40.27 9.97
N HIS A 28 7.83 39.59 9.43
CA HIS A 28 6.42 39.84 9.84
C HIS A 28 5.79 38.83 10.82
N LEU A 29 6.57 37.98 11.49
CA LEU A 29 6.04 37.00 12.45
C LEU A 29 6.06 37.43 13.94
N THR A 30 6.24 38.71 14.24
CA THR A 30 6.11 39.21 15.63
C THR A 30 5.33 40.51 15.67
N ASN A 31 4.00 40.42 15.85
CA ASN A 31 3.23 41.26 16.78
C ASN A 31 1.73 40.98 16.63
N HIS A 32 1.17 40.26 17.61
CA HIS A 32 -0.26 40.30 17.91
C HIS A 32 -0.49 41.31 19.05
N GLY A 33 -1.39 42.28 18.84
CA GLY A 33 -1.92 43.13 19.90
C GLY A 33 -2.73 44.32 19.37
N PRO A 34 -3.92 44.65 19.92
CA PRO A 34 -5.01 45.30 19.19
C PRO A 34 -5.17 46.79 19.51
N HIS A 35 -5.77 47.57 18.60
CA HIS A 35 -6.91 48.48 18.90
C HIS A 35 -7.40 49.23 17.64
N LYS A 36 -8.72 49.44 17.64
CA LYS A 36 -9.59 50.08 16.63
C LYS A 36 -9.27 51.55 16.38
N THR A 37 -9.52 51.99 15.15
CA THR A 37 -10.29 53.22 14.87
C THR A 37 -11.07 53.05 13.57
N LYS A 38 -12.39 53.32 13.64
CA LYS A 38 -13.31 53.39 12.50
C LYS A 38 -13.01 54.64 11.69
N LEU A 39 -12.85 54.52 10.37
CA LEU A 39 -12.97 55.61 9.40
C LEU A 39 -14.02 55.22 8.35
N SER A 40 -14.74 56.23 7.86
CA SER A 40 -15.99 56.17 7.08
C SER A 40 -15.81 55.66 5.64
N PRO A 41 -16.86 55.09 5.02
CA PRO A 41 -16.80 54.49 3.70
C PRO A 41 -17.21 55.50 2.61
N GLU A 42 -16.29 56.34 2.16
CA GLU A 42 -16.47 57.12 0.93
C GLU A 42 -15.16 57.10 0.12
N ASP A 43 -15.20 56.40 -1.02
CA ASP A 43 -14.32 56.51 -2.19
C ASP A 43 -12.78 56.51 -2.03
N GLU A 44 -12.22 55.55 -1.29
CA GLU A 44 -10.81 55.18 -1.50
C GLU A 44 -10.69 54.21 -2.70
N LEU A 45 -10.53 54.77 -3.90
CA LEU A 45 -10.03 54.02 -5.06
C LEU A 45 -8.53 53.74 -4.84
N PHE A 46 -8.18 52.50 -4.54
CA PHE A 46 -6.79 52.10 -4.37
C PHE A 46 -6.08 52.07 -5.73
N SER A 47 -4.99 52.85 -5.84
CA SER A 47 -4.01 52.64 -6.90
C SER A 47 -3.42 51.24 -6.74
N VAL A 48 -3.32 50.49 -7.84
CA VAL A 48 -2.71 49.15 -7.85
C VAL A 48 -1.26 49.15 -7.35
N ASP A 49 -0.61 50.31 -7.36
CA ASP A 49 0.77 50.46 -6.90
C ASP A 49 0.92 50.61 -5.37
N ASP A 50 -0.16 50.90 -4.62
CA ASP A 50 -0.10 51.33 -3.20
C ASP A 50 -0.70 50.33 -2.19
N THR A 51 -1.09 49.11 -2.59
CA THR A 51 -1.62 48.10 -1.66
C THR A 51 -0.71 46.87 -1.50
N PRO A 52 -0.59 46.31 -0.26
CA PRO A 52 0.23 45.14 0.02
C PRO A 52 -0.22 43.85 -0.72
N GLU A 53 -1.39 43.85 -1.37
CA GLU A 53 -1.97 42.70 -2.06
C GLU A 53 -1.36 42.40 -3.45
N PHE A 54 -0.68 43.37 -4.08
CA PHE A 54 -0.09 43.17 -5.43
C PHE A 54 1.24 42.38 -5.44
N HIS A 55 1.78 42.07 -4.27
CA HIS A 55 3.00 41.28 -4.13
C HIS A 55 2.74 39.77 -4.07
N ASP A 56 1.48 39.34 -3.91
CA ASP A 56 1.13 37.93 -3.92
C ASP A 56 0.98 37.43 -5.39
N PRO A 57 1.87 36.55 -5.89
CA PRO A 57 1.71 35.96 -7.21
C PRO A 57 0.46 35.09 -7.33
N TYR A 58 -0.18 34.74 -6.21
CA TYR A 58 -1.37 33.89 -6.14
C TYR A 58 -2.69 34.67 -6.00
N SER A 59 -2.66 36.01 -5.99
CA SER A 59 -3.88 36.81 -5.94
C SER A 59 -4.71 36.63 -7.22
N GLU A 60 -6.04 36.73 -7.12
CA GLU A 60 -6.91 36.60 -8.29
C GLU A 60 -6.58 37.62 -9.39
N LEU A 61 -6.09 38.78 -8.96
CA LEU A 61 -5.63 39.86 -9.82
C LEU A 61 -4.35 39.45 -10.57
N SER A 62 -3.31 38.96 -9.87
CA SER A 62 -2.07 38.47 -10.48
C SER A 62 -2.31 37.34 -11.48
N LEU A 63 -3.21 36.41 -11.15
CA LEU A 63 -3.59 35.30 -12.02
C LEU A 63 -4.35 35.78 -13.26
N PHE A 64 -5.29 36.72 -13.09
CA PHE A 64 -6.01 37.33 -14.21
C PHE A 64 -5.05 38.02 -15.19
N LEU A 65 -4.11 38.83 -14.68
CA LEU A 65 -3.12 39.50 -15.52
C LEU A 65 -2.24 38.50 -16.26
N SER A 66 -1.79 37.45 -15.56
CA SER A 66 -0.92 36.44 -16.14
C SER A 66 -1.60 35.69 -17.30
N GLN A 67 -2.86 35.30 -17.12
CA GLN A 67 -3.66 34.63 -18.16
C GLN A 67 -3.88 35.51 -19.40
N LYS A 68 -4.27 36.78 -19.19
CA LYS A 68 -4.58 37.70 -20.28
C LYS A 68 -3.35 38.11 -21.06
N ILE A 69 -2.25 38.44 -20.37
CA ILE A 69 -0.99 38.79 -21.02
C ILE A 69 -0.43 37.59 -21.79
N LYS A 70 -0.50 36.37 -21.24
CA LYS A 70 -0.08 35.15 -21.97
C LYS A 70 -0.88 34.94 -23.25
N HIS A 71 -2.20 35.15 -23.22
CA HIS A 71 -3.04 35.03 -24.40
C HIS A 71 -2.60 36.01 -25.50
N GLU A 72 -2.38 37.27 -25.12
CA GLU A 72 -1.91 38.31 -26.04
C GLU A 72 -0.50 38.04 -26.59
N MET A 73 0.40 37.49 -25.76
CA MET A 73 1.75 37.08 -26.19
C MET A 73 1.72 35.91 -27.18
N LYS A 74 0.77 34.97 -27.07
CA LYS A 74 0.57 33.90 -28.05
C LYS A 74 0.17 34.44 -29.42
N GLU A 75 -0.70 35.44 -29.46
CA GLU A 75 -1.18 36.03 -30.72
C GLU A 75 -0.11 36.90 -31.41
N HIS A 76 0.78 37.52 -30.64
CA HIS A 76 1.73 38.53 -31.15
C HIS A 76 3.20 38.06 -31.16
N GLY A 77 3.50 36.86 -30.67
CA GLY A 77 4.84 36.29 -30.55
C GLY A 77 5.47 36.52 -29.18
N TRP A 78 5.93 35.42 -28.55
CA TRP A 78 6.36 35.35 -27.15
C TRP A 78 7.63 36.16 -26.78
N VAL A 79 8.39 36.63 -27.77
CA VAL A 79 9.75 37.18 -27.57
C VAL A 79 9.80 38.71 -27.74
N LYS A 80 8.65 39.39 -27.87
CA LYS A 80 8.64 40.85 -28.03
C LYS A 80 9.04 41.53 -26.72
N LYS A 81 10.08 42.39 -26.77
CA LYS A 81 10.44 43.29 -25.68
C LYS A 81 9.29 44.25 -25.40
N TRP A 82 9.08 44.58 -24.12
CA TRP A 82 8.07 45.55 -23.69
C TRP A 82 8.19 46.86 -24.49
N SER A 83 7.05 47.42 -24.91
CA SER A 83 6.99 48.69 -25.66
C SER A 83 5.70 49.44 -25.37
N LEU A 84 5.68 50.76 -25.64
CA LEU A 84 4.50 51.60 -25.49
C LEU A 84 3.29 51.09 -26.30
N LYS A 85 3.53 50.56 -27.51
CA LYS A 85 2.47 49.96 -28.33
C LYS A 85 1.83 48.73 -27.69
N ILE A 86 2.64 47.89 -27.03
CA ILE A 86 2.14 46.72 -26.29
C ILE A 86 1.36 47.17 -25.08
N GLN A 87 1.85 48.18 -24.36
CA GLN A 87 1.17 48.77 -23.21
C GLN A 87 -0.23 49.29 -23.58
N GLU A 88 -0.33 50.12 -24.61
CA GLU A 88 -1.60 50.70 -25.07
C GLU A 88 -2.59 49.61 -25.50
N ALA A 89 -2.13 48.63 -26.28
CA ALA A 89 -2.96 47.50 -26.71
C ALA A 89 -3.46 46.63 -25.55
N LEU A 90 -2.59 46.32 -24.57
CA LEU A 90 -2.98 45.55 -23.39
C LEU A 90 -3.97 46.30 -22.52
N LEU A 91 -3.76 47.61 -22.31
CA LEU A 91 -4.70 48.44 -21.56
C LEU A 91 -6.06 48.51 -22.24
N GLU A 92 -6.10 48.74 -23.55
CA GLU A 92 -7.36 48.82 -24.31
C GLU A 92 -8.16 47.51 -24.23
N LYS A 93 -7.49 46.36 -24.39
CA LYS A 93 -8.16 45.06 -24.36
C LYS A 93 -8.52 44.58 -22.96
N MET A 94 -7.66 44.83 -21.96
CA MET A 94 -7.83 44.26 -20.62
C MET A 94 -8.62 45.16 -19.67
N ALA A 95 -8.55 46.48 -19.81
CA ALA A 95 -9.18 47.42 -18.88
C ALA A 95 -10.70 47.23 -18.73
N PRO A 96 -11.50 47.00 -19.79
CA PRO A 96 -12.95 46.83 -19.64
C PRO A 96 -13.34 45.63 -18.79
N GLU A 97 -12.66 44.50 -19.00
CA GLU A 97 -12.90 43.26 -18.25
C GLU A 97 -12.31 43.32 -16.84
N PHE A 98 -11.14 43.95 -16.69
CA PHE A 98 -10.50 44.17 -15.40
C PHE A 98 -11.37 45.04 -14.49
N GLN A 99 -11.90 46.16 -14.99
CA GLN A 99 -12.76 47.07 -14.22
C GLN A 99 -14.08 46.39 -13.82
N LYS A 100 -14.60 45.49 -14.65
CA LYS A 100 -15.80 44.71 -14.33
C LYS A 100 -15.55 43.68 -13.22
N LYS A 101 -14.39 43.02 -13.24
CA LYS A 101 -14.05 41.94 -12.30
C LYS A 101 -13.47 42.47 -10.98
N PHE A 102 -12.77 43.59 -11.03
CA PHE A 102 -12.06 44.21 -9.90
C PHE A 102 -12.41 45.71 -9.81
N PRO A 103 -13.67 46.08 -9.50
CA PRO A 103 -14.16 47.46 -9.60
C PRO A 103 -13.45 48.46 -8.68
N HIS A 104 -12.84 47.98 -7.60
CA HIS A 104 -12.10 48.79 -6.63
C HIS A 104 -10.63 49.00 -6.98
N TYR A 105 -10.15 48.43 -8.10
CA TYR A 105 -8.75 48.45 -8.51
C TYR A 105 -8.58 49.17 -9.85
N ARG A 106 -7.47 49.88 -10.02
CA ARG A 106 -7.09 50.50 -11.31
C ARG A 106 -5.95 49.73 -11.96
N LEU A 107 -6.09 49.30 -13.22
CA LEU A 107 -5.03 48.58 -13.90
C LEU A 107 -3.78 49.46 -14.14
N GLY A 108 -2.72 49.24 -13.35
CA GLY A 108 -1.47 49.99 -13.44
C GLY A 108 -0.54 49.50 -14.56
N VAL A 109 0.16 50.43 -15.23
CA VAL A 109 1.15 50.14 -16.27
C VAL A 109 2.35 49.35 -15.71
N VAL A 110 2.77 49.66 -14.48
CA VAL A 110 3.90 49.00 -13.81
C VAL A 110 3.61 47.52 -13.59
N ALA A 111 2.40 47.20 -13.15
CA ALA A 111 1.92 45.83 -12.99
C ALA A 111 1.92 45.05 -14.32
N LEU A 112 1.36 45.63 -15.38
CA LEU A 112 1.36 45.03 -16.71
C LEU A 112 2.77 44.75 -17.21
N ARG A 113 3.67 45.72 -17.05
CA ARG A 113 5.07 45.59 -17.45
C ARG A 113 5.78 44.48 -16.67
N LYS A 114 5.68 44.47 -15.34
CA LYS A 114 6.30 43.45 -14.49
C LYS A 114 5.80 42.05 -14.84
N THR A 115 4.49 41.90 -15.04
CA THR A 115 3.88 40.61 -15.40
C THR A 115 4.33 40.17 -16.80
N TRP A 116 4.37 41.07 -17.79
CA TRP A 116 4.92 40.79 -19.12
C TRP A 116 6.38 40.32 -19.05
N GLU A 117 7.23 41.06 -18.34
CA GLU A 117 8.65 40.73 -18.19
C GLU A 117 8.84 39.38 -17.50
N LYS A 118 8.03 39.06 -16.47
CA LYS A 118 8.04 37.74 -15.81
C LYS A 118 7.59 36.61 -16.74
N ILE A 119 6.51 36.79 -17.50
CA ILE A 119 6.04 35.79 -18.47
C ILE A 119 7.10 35.56 -19.54
N ALA A 120 7.62 36.65 -20.13
CA ALA A 120 8.67 36.57 -21.15
C ALA A 120 9.92 35.83 -20.62
N TYR A 121 10.34 36.13 -19.37
CA TYR A 121 11.47 35.45 -18.74
C TYR A 121 11.23 33.94 -18.59
N TYR A 122 10.11 33.54 -17.97
CA TYR A 122 9.84 32.11 -17.76
C TYR A 122 9.63 31.40 -19.10
N THR A 123 8.86 31.98 -20.03
CA THR A 123 8.67 31.40 -21.37
C THR A 123 9.99 31.22 -22.11
N GLN A 124 10.90 32.20 -22.07
CA GLN A 124 12.20 32.08 -22.72
C GLN A 124 13.02 30.92 -22.13
N GLN A 125 13.00 30.73 -20.81
CA GLN A 125 13.70 29.62 -20.16
C GLN A 125 13.05 28.27 -20.48
N ILE A 126 11.71 28.23 -20.60
CA ILE A 126 10.95 27.04 -20.96
C ILE A 126 11.18 26.64 -22.43
N GLU A 127 11.17 27.60 -23.36
CA GLU A 127 11.36 27.35 -24.80
C GLU A 127 12.72 26.71 -25.10
N THR A 128 13.74 27.01 -24.30
CA THR A 128 15.07 26.39 -24.44
C THR A 128 15.11 24.91 -24.02
N GLU A 129 14.09 24.42 -23.32
CA GLU A 129 14.06 23.07 -22.74
C GLU A 129 12.83 22.30 -23.27
N LYS A 130 13.07 21.40 -24.24
CA LYS A 130 12.02 20.70 -25.02
C LYS A 130 10.98 19.91 -24.18
N GLU A 131 11.31 19.49 -22.97
CA GLU A 131 10.44 18.71 -22.09
C GLU A 131 9.71 19.55 -21.04
N ALA A 132 9.98 20.86 -20.96
CA ALA A 132 9.43 21.75 -19.93
C ALA A 132 7.94 22.08 -20.13
N VAL A 133 7.41 21.84 -21.34
CA VAL A 133 5.98 21.98 -21.68
C VAL A 133 5.42 20.64 -22.12
N GLY A 134 4.25 20.27 -21.58
CA GLY A 134 3.50 19.10 -21.98
C GLY A 134 2.87 19.24 -23.37
N GLN A 135 2.32 18.14 -23.88
CA GLN A 135 1.61 18.11 -25.17
C GLN A 135 0.34 18.97 -25.16
N ASP A 136 -0.21 19.23 -23.98
CA ASP A 136 -1.35 20.11 -23.71
C ASP A 136 -0.98 21.61 -23.63
N GLY A 137 0.32 21.93 -23.75
CA GLY A 137 0.82 23.30 -23.67
C GLY A 137 0.92 23.85 -22.24
N GLN A 138 0.77 23.00 -21.21
CA GLN A 138 0.98 23.34 -19.79
C GLN A 138 2.40 23.02 -19.33
N LEU A 139 2.81 23.57 -18.19
CA LEU A 139 4.11 23.22 -17.61
C LEU A 139 4.20 21.74 -17.21
N ASN A 140 5.30 21.12 -17.60
CA ASN A 140 5.66 19.79 -17.12
C ASN A 140 6.30 19.88 -15.73
N ILE A 141 5.46 19.89 -14.69
CA ILE A 141 5.91 19.98 -13.28
C ILE A 141 6.91 18.89 -12.92
N ALA A 142 6.73 17.68 -13.47
CA ALA A 142 7.62 16.55 -13.25
C ALA A 142 9.05 16.84 -13.72
N TYR A 143 9.18 17.38 -14.93
CA TYR A 143 10.45 17.82 -15.49
C TYR A 143 11.08 18.93 -14.65
N LEU A 144 10.30 19.94 -14.26
CA LEU A 144 10.81 21.07 -13.47
C LEU A 144 11.36 20.63 -12.11
N ILE A 145 10.67 19.73 -11.41
CA ILE A 145 11.16 19.16 -10.14
C ILE A 145 12.49 18.43 -10.39
N ARG A 146 12.53 17.53 -11.38
CA ARG A 146 13.72 16.71 -11.68
C ARG A 146 14.96 17.56 -11.99
N GLU A 147 14.85 18.51 -12.91
CA GLU A 147 16.01 19.32 -13.31
C GLU A 147 16.51 20.23 -12.20
N ASN A 148 15.62 20.80 -11.39
CA ASN A 148 16.04 21.62 -10.25
C ASN A 148 16.67 20.78 -9.13
N LEU A 149 16.21 19.55 -8.91
CA LEU A 149 16.82 18.63 -7.95
C LEU A 149 18.19 18.13 -8.42
N ARG A 150 18.48 18.12 -9.73
CA ARG A 150 19.79 17.70 -10.26
C ARG A 150 20.95 18.53 -9.70
N GLN A 151 20.70 19.79 -9.37
CA GLN A 151 21.70 20.71 -8.82
C GLN A 151 21.76 20.68 -7.28
N TYR A 152 20.83 19.97 -6.63
CA TYR A 152 20.74 19.91 -5.18
C TYR A 152 22.03 19.45 -4.50
N PRO A 153 22.74 18.39 -4.95
CA PRO A 153 23.97 17.95 -4.28
C PRO A 153 25.05 19.03 -4.19
N GLN A 154 25.15 19.88 -5.22
CA GLN A 154 26.12 20.99 -5.26
C GLN A 154 25.69 22.14 -4.34
N LEU A 155 24.39 22.46 -4.33
CA LEU A 155 23.84 23.56 -3.55
C LEU A 155 23.72 23.23 -2.06
N ALA A 156 23.47 21.97 -1.71
CA ALA A 156 23.37 21.51 -0.33
C ALA A 156 24.69 21.71 0.44
N THR A 157 25.83 21.48 -0.21
CA THR A 157 27.16 21.67 0.39
C THR A 157 27.49 23.14 0.64
N ILE A 158 26.96 24.05 -0.20
CA ILE A 158 27.29 25.48 -0.17
C ILE A 158 26.35 26.25 0.77
N SER A 159 25.06 25.91 0.76
CA SER A 159 24.02 26.76 1.31
C SER A 159 23.73 26.56 2.80
N GLY A 160 24.16 25.44 3.39
CA GLY A 160 23.90 25.14 4.80
C GLY A 160 22.42 25.05 5.19
N PHE A 161 21.50 25.09 4.22
CA PHE A 161 20.06 25.01 4.47
C PHE A 161 19.67 23.62 4.96
N HIS A 162 18.72 23.58 5.89
CA HIS A 162 18.07 22.34 6.25
C HIS A 162 17.42 21.72 5.00
N PRO A 163 17.55 20.40 4.73
CA PRO A 163 17.06 19.79 3.49
C PRO A 163 15.59 20.11 3.17
N TYR A 164 14.70 20.08 4.17
CA TYR A 164 13.30 20.44 3.96
C TYR A 164 13.10 21.91 3.54
N GLN A 165 13.92 22.85 4.02
CA GLN A 165 13.81 24.26 3.62
C GLN A 165 14.14 24.43 2.14
N TYR A 166 15.12 23.68 1.62
CA TYR A 166 15.40 23.66 0.18
C TYR A 166 14.18 23.14 -0.61
N ALA A 167 13.57 22.02 -0.17
CA ALA A 167 12.40 21.47 -0.83
C ALA A 167 11.25 22.49 -0.90
N HIS A 168 11.00 23.20 0.21
CA HIS A 168 9.97 24.23 0.28
C HIS A 168 10.30 25.44 -0.62
N GLN A 169 11.53 25.93 -0.61
CA GLN A 169 11.96 27.02 -1.50
C GLN A 169 11.85 26.64 -2.98
N LEU A 170 12.20 25.40 -3.31
CA LEU A 170 12.04 24.90 -4.68
C LEU A 170 10.55 24.81 -5.06
N ALA A 171 9.70 24.34 -4.16
CA ALA A 171 8.27 24.34 -4.37
C ALA A 171 7.72 25.76 -4.60
N LEU A 172 8.18 26.76 -3.83
CA LEU A 172 7.81 28.19 -4.02
C LEU A 172 8.22 28.74 -5.39
N LYS A 173 9.38 28.31 -5.91
CA LYS A 173 9.83 28.73 -7.24
C LYS A 173 8.99 28.10 -8.35
N ILE A 174 8.75 26.79 -8.24
CA ILE A 174 7.93 26.07 -9.21
C ILE A 174 6.49 26.59 -9.18
N SER A 175 5.96 26.93 -8.01
CA SER A 175 4.61 27.46 -7.89
C SER A 175 4.46 28.86 -8.48
N GLU A 176 5.45 29.73 -8.31
CA GLU A 176 5.46 31.03 -8.99
C GLU A 176 5.49 30.85 -10.51
N CYS A 177 6.31 29.90 -11.00
CA CYS A 177 6.34 29.56 -12.42
C CYS A 177 4.97 29.08 -12.93
N ILE A 178 4.27 28.20 -12.20
CA ILE A 178 2.91 27.75 -12.54
C ILE A 178 1.92 28.91 -12.53
N ALA A 179 1.96 29.77 -11.52
CA ALA A 179 1.06 30.92 -11.42
C ALA A 179 1.27 31.91 -12.58
N VAL A 180 2.52 32.17 -12.97
CA VAL A 180 2.85 33.11 -14.03
C VAL A 180 2.61 32.53 -15.42
N VAL A 181 3.04 31.28 -15.65
CA VAL A 181 2.98 30.65 -16.96
C VAL A 181 1.61 30.03 -17.19
N ASP A 182 1.08 29.23 -16.27
CA ASP A 182 -0.22 28.57 -16.49
C ASP A 182 -1.40 29.40 -15.97
N GLY A 183 -1.15 30.44 -15.17
CA GLY A 183 -2.22 31.29 -14.67
C GLY A 183 -3.09 30.61 -13.61
N VAL A 184 -2.55 29.58 -12.94
CA VAL A 184 -3.28 28.76 -11.97
C VAL A 184 -2.59 28.82 -10.62
N LYS A 185 -3.37 28.94 -9.53
CA LYS A 185 -2.85 28.80 -8.17
C LYS A 185 -2.54 27.34 -7.86
N PRO A 186 -1.27 26.95 -7.69
CA PRO A 186 -0.92 25.57 -7.37
C PRO A 186 -1.18 25.26 -5.90
N ALA A 187 -1.41 23.98 -5.59
CA ALA A 187 -1.51 23.50 -4.23
C ALA A 187 -0.10 23.40 -3.60
N MET A 188 0.32 24.46 -2.89
CA MET A 188 1.66 24.58 -2.31
C MET A 188 2.09 23.41 -1.43
N ASP A 189 1.20 22.91 -0.58
CA ASP A 189 1.50 21.77 0.30
C ASP A 189 1.77 20.50 -0.51
N HIS A 190 0.97 20.26 -1.55
CA HIS A 190 1.16 19.10 -2.42
C HIS A 190 2.47 19.17 -3.20
N LEU A 191 2.82 20.36 -3.69
CA LEU A 191 4.07 20.58 -4.42
C LEU A 191 5.28 20.44 -3.49
N SER A 192 5.24 21.03 -2.30
CA SER A 192 6.30 20.91 -1.29
C SER A 192 6.49 19.46 -0.85
N ARG A 193 5.39 18.72 -0.63
CA ARG A 193 5.43 17.29 -0.30
C ARG A 193 6.03 16.45 -1.43
N THR A 194 5.68 16.74 -2.68
CA THR A 194 6.24 16.04 -3.86
C THR A 194 7.72 16.32 -4.02
N VAL A 195 8.17 17.56 -3.88
CA VAL A 195 9.60 17.91 -3.96
C VAL A 195 10.37 17.22 -2.83
N TRP A 196 9.86 17.27 -1.60
CA TRP A 196 10.46 16.59 -0.45
C TRP A 196 10.58 15.08 -0.65
N SER A 197 9.51 14.42 -1.15
CA SER A 197 9.49 12.98 -1.33
C SER A 197 10.48 12.49 -2.40
N MET A 198 10.83 13.34 -3.38
CA MET A 198 11.93 13.04 -4.33
C MET A 198 13.30 13.40 -3.75
N GLN A 199 13.44 14.58 -3.14
CA GLN A 199 14.72 15.08 -2.62
C GLN A 199 15.29 14.17 -1.52
N ARG A 200 14.45 13.61 -0.65
CA ARG A 200 14.91 12.75 0.45
C ARG A 200 15.71 11.53 -0.03
N HIS A 201 15.49 11.08 -1.26
CA HIS A 201 16.21 9.95 -1.87
C HIS A 201 17.62 10.30 -2.33
N LEU A 202 17.94 11.60 -2.40
CA LEU A 202 19.29 12.14 -2.66
C LEU A 202 20.13 12.27 -1.39
N LEU A 203 19.53 12.12 -0.21
CA LEU A 203 20.21 12.30 1.07
C LEU A 203 20.91 11.01 1.53
N SER A 204 22.07 11.15 2.18
CA SER A 204 22.70 10.06 2.92
C SER A 204 21.84 9.64 4.12
N TRP A 205 22.17 8.51 4.76
CA TRP A 205 21.34 8.01 5.86
C TRP A 205 21.40 8.92 7.07
N ALA A 206 22.61 9.38 7.42
CA ALA A 206 22.84 10.29 8.53
C ALA A 206 22.01 11.57 8.38
N THR A 207 22.09 12.22 7.21
CA THR A 207 21.34 13.45 6.95
C THR A 207 19.83 13.24 6.94
N LEU A 208 19.36 12.10 6.44
CA LEU A 208 17.93 11.78 6.42
C LEU A 208 17.34 11.61 7.83
N GLN A 209 18.11 11.06 8.79
CA GLN A 209 17.64 10.91 10.17
C GLN A 209 17.49 12.26 10.89
N GLU A 210 18.33 13.23 10.54
CA GLU A 210 18.31 14.57 11.12
C GLU A 210 17.27 15.47 10.43
N ALA A 211 16.94 15.20 9.16
CA ALA A 211 16.06 16.02 8.35
C ALA A 211 14.58 15.67 8.54
N LYS A 212 13.94 16.27 9.56
CA LYS A 212 12.50 16.15 9.80
C LYS A 212 11.68 17.04 8.85
N SER A 213 10.56 16.53 8.34
CA SER A 213 9.57 17.29 7.58
C SER A 213 8.20 17.28 8.27
N PRO A 214 7.42 18.38 8.18
CA PRO A 214 6.01 18.38 8.60
C PRO A 214 5.13 17.41 7.79
N TYR A 215 5.63 16.86 6.68
CA TYR A 215 4.90 15.91 5.84
C TYR A 215 5.34 14.44 6.04
N ASP A 216 6.17 14.15 7.05
CA ASP A 216 6.58 12.78 7.37
C ASP A 216 5.48 11.98 8.12
N GLU A 217 4.25 12.52 8.22
CA GLU A 217 3.09 11.76 8.67
C GLU A 217 2.85 10.54 7.77
N TYR A 218 2.90 9.36 8.38
CA TYR A 218 2.73 8.07 7.71
C TYR A 218 1.51 7.36 8.28
N ASP A 219 0.36 7.57 7.63
CA ASP A 219 -0.93 7.07 8.14
C ASP A 219 -1.23 5.63 7.68
N ARG A 220 -2.42 5.14 8.06
CA ARG A 220 -2.86 3.77 7.73
C ARG A 220 -3.09 3.57 6.23
N LEU A 221 -3.51 4.60 5.51
CA LEU A 221 -3.70 4.52 4.05
C LEU A 221 -2.35 4.53 3.35
N ASP A 222 -1.39 5.32 3.82
CA ASP A 222 -0.01 5.28 3.31
C ASP A 222 0.59 3.88 3.48
N LYS A 223 0.39 3.24 4.64
CA LYS A 223 0.81 1.83 4.86
C LYS A 223 0.22 0.86 3.86
N LEU A 224 -1.07 1.00 3.54
CA LEU A 224 -1.73 0.14 2.57
C LEU A 224 -1.19 0.37 1.14
N ILE A 225 -1.03 1.63 0.73
CA ILE A 225 -0.48 1.99 -0.58
C ILE A 225 0.94 1.46 -0.74
N VAL A 226 1.80 1.70 0.25
CA VAL A 226 3.19 1.25 0.19
C VAL A 226 3.29 -0.26 0.24
N LYS A 227 2.48 -0.96 1.05
CA LYS A 227 2.40 -2.43 1.02
C LYS A 227 2.10 -2.94 -0.40
N THR A 228 1.07 -2.38 -1.04
CA THR A 228 0.67 -2.76 -2.42
C THR A 228 1.78 -2.45 -3.44
N ILE A 229 2.47 -1.31 -3.33
CA ILE A 229 3.61 -0.98 -4.21
C ILE A 229 4.73 -2.02 -4.07
N LEU A 230 5.08 -2.41 -2.83
CA LEU A 230 6.12 -3.40 -2.59
C LEU A 230 5.73 -4.79 -3.08
N GLU A 231 4.45 -5.19 -2.95
CA GLU A 231 3.92 -6.44 -3.51
C GLU A 231 4.05 -6.47 -5.05
N ILE A 232 3.60 -5.41 -5.73
CA ILE A 232 3.66 -5.31 -7.21
C ILE A 232 5.11 -5.29 -7.68
N THR A 233 5.95 -4.42 -7.11
CA THR A 233 7.36 -4.29 -7.52
C THR A 233 8.23 -5.51 -7.16
N SER A 234 7.76 -6.39 -6.28
CA SER A 234 8.39 -7.69 -6.04
C SER A 234 8.15 -8.69 -7.17
N SER A 235 6.99 -8.59 -7.84
CA SER A 235 6.60 -9.44 -8.95
C SER A 235 7.06 -8.88 -10.29
N GLU A 236 7.05 -7.55 -10.43
CA GLU A 236 7.48 -6.82 -11.62
C GLU A 236 8.55 -5.75 -11.26
N PRO A 237 9.83 -6.14 -11.05
CA PRO A 237 10.88 -5.23 -10.56
C PRO A 237 11.19 -4.02 -11.44
N HIS A 238 10.81 -4.07 -12.73
CA HIS A 238 11.08 -3.03 -13.72
C HIS A 238 9.80 -2.35 -14.24
N ILE A 239 8.69 -2.49 -13.50
CA ILE A 239 7.43 -1.83 -13.83
C ILE A 239 7.64 -0.31 -13.91
N SER A 240 7.12 0.32 -14.97
CA SER A 240 7.20 1.78 -15.10
C SER A 240 6.30 2.47 -14.07
N ALA A 241 6.63 3.70 -13.68
CA ALA A 241 5.82 4.45 -12.70
C ALA A 241 4.33 4.58 -13.09
N VAL A 242 4.02 4.74 -14.38
CA VAL A 242 2.64 4.87 -14.89
C VAL A 242 1.86 3.56 -14.74
N HIS A 243 2.45 2.45 -15.16
CA HIS A 243 1.83 1.12 -15.00
C HIS A 243 1.71 0.73 -13.52
N LEU A 244 2.69 1.09 -12.68
CA LEU A 244 2.62 0.88 -11.23
C LEU A 244 1.44 1.66 -10.61
N GLU A 245 1.29 2.93 -10.97
CA GLU A 245 0.15 3.76 -10.52
C GLU A 245 -1.20 3.11 -10.88
N ALA A 246 -1.32 2.61 -12.11
CA ALA A 246 -2.54 1.94 -12.57
C ALA A 246 -2.83 0.64 -11.79
N GLN A 247 -1.84 -0.23 -11.62
CA GLN A 247 -2.02 -1.50 -10.89
C GLN A 247 -2.29 -1.28 -9.38
N VAL A 248 -1.64 -0.30 -8.76
CA VAL A 248 -1.91 0.06 -7.35
C VAL A 248 -3.32 0.61 -7.21
N LYS A 249 -3.76 1.46 -8.15
CA LYS A 249 -5.12 1.99 -8.17
C LYS A 249 -6.15 0.87 -8.33
N GLU A 250 -5.96 -0.04 -9.28
CA GLU A 250 -6.83 -1.22 -9.44
C GLU A 250 -6.86 -2.05 -8.15
N SER A 251 -5.70 -2.33 -7.55
CA SER A 251 -5.60 -3.16 -6.34
C SER A 251 -6.29 -2.52 -5.13
N ILE A 252 -6.19 -1.21 -4.94
CA ILE A 252 -6.83 -0.49 -3.83
C ILE A 252 -8.32 -0.31 -4.08
N LEU A 253 -8.74 -0.02 -5.31
CA LEU A 253 -10.15 0.06 -5.67
C LEU A 253 -10.82 -1.32 -5.60
N ALA A 254 -10.11 -2.39 -5.93
CA ALA A 254 -10.60 -3.75 -5.76
C ALA A 254 -10.92 -4.07 -4.28
N LEU A 255 -10.30 -3.41 -3.31
CA LEU A 255 -10.68 -3.52 -1.89
C LEU A 255 -12.05 -2.87 -1.61
N CYS A 256 -12.43 -1.86 -2.39
CA CYS A 256 -13.77 -1.26 -2.38
C CYS A 256 -14.79 -2.11 -3.16
N GLU A 257 -14.35 -2.73 -4.24
CA GLU A 257 -15.16 -3.60 -5.11
C GLU A 257 -15.29 -5.02 -4.61
N MET A 258 -14.56 -5.43 -3.56
CA MET A 258 -14.88 -6.63 -2.79
C MET A 258 -16.36 -6.49 -2.44
N PRO A 259 -17.26 -7.20 -3.14
CA PRO A 259 -18.68 -7.09 -2.91
C PRO A 259 -18.83 -7.29 -1.42
N ALA A 260 -19.70 -6.51 -0.80
CA ALA A 260 -20.11 -6.78 0.56
C ALA A 260 -20.38 -8.29 0.65
N LEU A 261 -19.43 -9.04 1.22
CA LEU A 261 -19.68 -10.33 1.80
C LEU A 261 -20.80 -9.99 2.76
N SER A 262 -22.01 -10.37 2.34
CA SER A 262 -23.26 -9.74 2.75
C SER A 262 -23.47 -9.82 4.27
N SER A 263 -22.67 -10.65 4.94
CA SER A 263 -22.43 -10.73 6.36
C SER A 263 -20.94 -10.98 6.66
N HIS A 264 -20.49 -10.57 7.86
CA HIS A 264 -19.19 -10.94 8.43
C HIS A 264 -18.97 -12.46 8.41
N ASP A 265 -20.04 -13.24 8.58
CA ASP A 265 -20.01 -14.71 8.59
C ASP A 265 -19.63 -15.31 7.24
N LEU A 266 -20.04 -14.70 6.12
CA LEU A 266 -19.64 -15.17 4.80
C LEU A 266 -18.15 -14.94 4.55
N LEU A 267 -17.61 -13.81 4.99
CA LEU A 267 -16.17 -13.55 4.93
C LEU A 267 -15.40 -14.54 5.83
N HIS A 268 -15.89 -14.78 7.06
CA HIS A 268 -15.32 -15.78 7.96
C HIS A 268 -15.32 -17.16 7.31
N ALA A 269 -16.45 -17.60 6.74
CA ALA A 269 -16.55 -18.90 6.09
C ALA A 269 -15.59 -19.02 4.90
N ASN A 270 -15.46 -17.99 4.07
CA ASN A 270 -14.55 -18.01 2.93
C ASN A 270 -13.07 -18.01 3.35
N VAL A 271 -12.69 -17.21 4.35
CA VAL A 271 -11.34 -17.20 4.91
C VAL A 271 -11.00 -18.57 5.50
N SER A 272 -11.88 -19.11 6.34
CA SER A 272 -11.72 -20.44 6.94
C SER A 272 -11.64 -21.54 5.88
N ALA A 273 -12.48 -21.50 4.85
CA ALA A 273 -12.47 -22.47 3.76
C ALA A 273 -11.16 -22.43 2.96
N ILE A 274 -10.64 -21.24 2.64
CA ILE A 274 -9.35 -21.08 1.94
C ILE A 274 -8.22 -21.63 2.80
N ILE A 275 -8.16 -21.27 4.09
CA ILE A 275 -7.12 -21.76 4.99
C ILE A 275 -7.21 -23.29 5.09
N ALA A 276 -8.41 -23.83 5.26
CA ALA A 276 -8.63 -25.27 5.35
C ALA A 276 -8.21 -26.01 4.08
N GLU A 277 -8.56 -25.51 2.89
CA GLU A 277 -8.15 -26.09 1.60
C GLU A 277 -6.63 -26.24 1.49
N LYS A 278 -5.89 -25.24 1.98
CA LYS A 278 -4.43 -25.17 1.85
C LYS A 278 -3.68 -25.93 2.95
N LEU A 279 -4.19 -25.91 4.18
CA LEU A 279 -3.53 -26.55 5.33
C LEU A 279 -3.94 -28.01 5.51
N TYR A 280 -5.13 -28.41 5.06
CA TYR A 280 -5.63 -29.77 5.21
C TYR A 280 -4.64 -30.83 4.68
N PRO A 281 -4.04 -30.72 3.47
CA PRO A 281 -3.08 -31.72 2.98
C PRO A 281 -1.83 -31.92 3.85
N PHE A 282 -1.47 -30.91 4.66
CA PHE A 282 -0.31 -30.94 5.56
C PHE A 282 -0.71 -31.24 7.01
N SER A 283 -2.00 -31.50 7.25
CA SER A 283 -2.51 -31.82 8.56
C SER A 283 -1.96 -33.17 9.06
N PRO A 284 -1.53 -33.26 10.33
CA PRO A 284 -1.12 -34.52 10.95
C PRO A 284 -2.20 -35.61 10.89
N LEU A 285 -3.49 -35.28 10.76
CA LEU A 285 -4.57 -36.27 10.64
C LEU A 285 -4.39 -37.19 9.44
N HIS A 286 -3.80 -36.72 8.33
CA HIS A 286 -3.59 -37.56 7.15
C HIS A 286 -2.59 -38.69 7.37
N PHE A 287 -1.64 -38.50 8.27
CA PHE A 287 -0.51 -39.40 8.46
C PHE A 287 -0.60 -40.18 9.78
N ARG A 288 -1.36 -39.68 10.76
CA ARG A 288 -1.46 -40.27 12.11
C ARG A 288 -2.67 -41.19 12.30
N LEU A 289 -3.79 -40.91 11.64
CA LEU A 289 -5.00 -41.73 11.80
C LEU A 289 -4.92 -43.01 10.98
N LEU A 290 -5.42 -44.10 11.54
CA LEU A 290 -5.67 -45.32 10.80
C LEU A 290 -6.76 -45.10 9.73
N PRO A 291 -6.77 -45.85 8.62
CA PRO A 291 -7.79 -45.71 7.59
C PRO A 291 -9.23 -45.79 8.14
N GLU A 292 -9.47 -46.68 9.09
CA GLU A 292 -10.78 -46.89 9.72
C GLU A 292 -11.21 -45.70 10.58
N GLU A 293 -10.29 -45.11 11.35
CA GLU A 293 -10.53 -43.91 12.17
C GLU A 293 -10.80 -42.69 11.28
N LYS A 294 -10.11 -42.60 10.15
CA LYS A 294 -10.33 -41.55 9.16
C LYS A 294 -11.71 -41.66 8.53
N VAL A 295 -12.14 -42.87 8.16
CA VAL A 295 -13.51 -43.11 7.66
C VAL A 295 -14.54 -42.76 8.72
N ALA A 296 -14.36 -43.23 9.97
CA ALA A 296 -15.27 -42.90 11.06
C ALA A 296 -15.39 -41.39 11.31
N LEU A 297 -14.28 -40.66 11.26
CA LEU A 297 -14.26 -39.20 11.39
C LEU A 297 -15.00 -38.51 10.23
N LEU A 298 -14.73 -38.92 8.99
CA LEU A 298 -15.39 -38.33 7.82
C LEU A 298 -16.89 -38.63 7.78
N ASP A 299 -17.29 -39.87 8.11
CA ASP A 299 -18.70 -40.27 8.22
C ASP A 299 -19.42 -39.46 9.30
N PHE A 300 -18.78 -39.27 10.45
CA PHE A 300 -19.32 -38.46 11.54
C PHE A 300 -19.53 -37.00 11.12
N ILE A 301 -18.52 -36.39 10.48
CA ILE A 301 -18.63 -35.03 9.96
C ILE A 301 -19.74 -34.96 8.91
N GLU A 302 -19.76 -35.89 7.96
CA GLU A 302 -20.73 -35.90 6.87
C GLU A 302 -22.17 -36.06 7.38
N HIS A 303 -22.40 -36.92 8.38
CA HIS A 303 -23.69 -37.09 9.04
C HIS A 303 -24.23 -35.75 9.57
N HIS A 304 -23.41 -35.02 10.31
CA HIS A 304 -23.82 -33.72 10.87
C HIS A 304 -23.95 -32.62 9.81
N LEU A 305 -23.11 -32.63 8.77
CA LEU A 305 -23.22 -31.70 7.66
C LEU A 305 -24.52 -31.91 6.86
N LYS A 306 -24.83 -33.15 6.44
CA LYS A 306 -26.08 -33.49 5.73
C LYS A 306 -27.30 -33.13 6.55
N SER A 307 -27.23 -33.44 7.84
CA SER A 307 -28.33 -33.21 8.75
C SER A 307 -28.72 -31.74 8.91
N SER A 308 -27.77 -30.82 8.74
CA SER A 308 -28.00 -29.37 8.78
C SER A 308 -28.71 -28.80 7.55
N GLN A 309 -28.59 -29.46 6.39
CA GLN A 309 -29.23 -29.03 5.13
C GLN A 309 -30.72 -29.37 5.08
N LEU A 310 -31.13 -30.37 5.87
CA LEU A 310 -32.52 -30.86 5.94
C LEU A 310 -33.39 -30.06 6.93
N SER A 311 -32.80 -29.14 7.69
CA SER A 311 -33.52 -28.27 8.62
C SER A 311 -34.06 -27.02 7.90
N SER A 312 -35.27 -26.57 8.26
CA SER A 312 -35.92 -25.39 7.67
C SER A 312 -35.20 -24.06 7.97
N LEU A 313 -34.30 -24.04 8.96
CA LEU A 313 -33.40 -22.94 9.29
C LEU A 313 -31.97 -23.47 9.22
N ALA A 314 -31.30 -23.31 8.08
CA ALA A 314 -29.91 -23.71 7.94
C ALA A 314 -29.04 -22.90 8.92
N PRO A 315 -28.32 -23.54 9.86
CA PRO A 315 -27.48 -22.84 10.82
C PRO A 315 -26.32 -22.14 10.12
N LEU A 316 -25.80 -21.07 10.73
CA LEU A 316 -24.60 -20.41 10.22
C LEU A 316 -23.42 -21.40 10.21
N PRO A 317 -22.52 -21.34 9.21
CA PRO A 317 -21.34 -22.21 9.11
C PRO A 317 -20.54 -22.33 10.42
N SER A 318 -20.33 -21.21 11.12
CA SER A 318 -19.61 -21.16 12.39
C SER A 318 -20.32 -21.89 13.53
N GLU A 319 -21.65 -21.88 13.57
CA GLU A 319 -22.43 -22.58 14.59
C GLU A 319 -22.39 -24.09 14.36
N LEU A 320 -22.51 -24.51 13.09
CA LEU A 320 -22.42 -25.91 12.69
C LEU A 320 -21.07 -26.51 13.09
N ILE A 321 -19.98 -25.77 12.91
CA ILE A 321 -18.63 -26.26 13.27
C ILE A 321 -18.47 -26.36 14.77
N ARG A 322 -18.86 -25.34 15.53
CA ARG A 322 -18.83 -25.40 17.01
C ARG A 322 -19.63 -26.59 17.54
N ARG A 323 -20.78 -26.88 16.91
CA ARG A 323 -21.58 -28.06 17.24
C ARG A 323 -20.83 -29.36 16.98
N ILE A 324 -20.28 -29.54 15.77
CA ILE A 324 -19.56 -30.76 15.40
C ILE A 324 -18.34 -30.98 16.32
N VAL A 325 -17.56 -29.93 16.59
CA VAL A 325 -16.42 -29.99 17.52
C VAL A 325 -16.88 -30.36 18.93
N SER A 326 -17.98 -29.78 19.42
CA SER A 326 -18.53 -30.10 20.74
C SER A 326 -19.02 -31.55 20.83
N LEU A 327 -19.69 -32.05 19.78
CA LEU A 327 -20.14 -33.44 19.73
C LEU A 327 -18.98 -34.42 19.64
N TYR A 328 -17.93 -34.07 18.92
CA TYR A 328 -16.70 -34.84 18.86
C TYR A 328 -16.02 -34.92 20.25
N LEU A 329 -15.95 -33.80 20.98
CA LEU A 329 -15.42 -33.76 22.34
C LEU A 329 -16.29 -34.54 23.35
N LEU A 330 -17.61 -34.57 23.13
CA LEU A 330 -18.51 -35.40 23.94
C LEU A 330 -18.33 -36.88 23.61
N ALA A 331 -18.06 -37.23 22.34
CA ALA A 331 -17.89 -38.60 21.90
C ALA A 331 -16.75 -39.31 22.63
N SER A 332 -15.66 -38.61 22.95
CA SER A 332 -14.54 -39.18 23.72
C SER A 332 -14.89 -39.56 25.16
N GLN A 333 -16.00 -39.05 25.69
CA GLN A 333 -16.49 -39.31 27.04
C GLN A 333 -17.62 -40.35 27.07
N LEU A 334 -18.01 -40.89 25.92
CA LEU A 334 -19.08 -41.87 25.84
C LEU A 334 -18.65 -43.22 26.43
N PRO A 335 -19.54 -43.90 27.18
CA PRO A 335 -19.28 -45.28 27.60
C PRO A 335 -19.13 -46.14 26.36
N LYS A 336 -18.06 -46.94 26.26
CA LYS A 336 -17.83 -47.83 25.11
C LYS A 336 -18.50 -49.18 25.34
N GLY A 337 -19.13 -49.73 24.29
CA GLY A 337 -19.73 -51.07 24.34
C GLY A 337 -21.10 -51.12 25.05
N LEU A 338 -21.85 -50.02 25.06
CA LEU A 338 -23.20 -50.02 25.60
C LEU A 338 -24.12 -50.88 24.71
N GLU A 339 -24.90 -51.78 25.32
CA GLU A 339 -25.85 -52.60 24.57
C GLU A 339 -26.99 -51.75 23.98
N LYS A 340 -27.51 -52.21 22.83
CA LYS A 340 -28.57 -51.51 22.09
C LYS A 340 -29.80 -51.20 22.96
N GLN A 341 -30.25 -52.17 23.77
CA GLN A 341 -31.37 -51.98 24.69
C GLN A 341 -31.09 -50.94 25.80
N ALA A 342 -29.87 -50.90 26.33
CA ALA A 342 -29.48 -49.92 27.33
C ALA A 342 -29.48 -48.49 26.76
N LEU A 343 -29.07 -48.34 25.49
CA LEU A 343 -29.14 -47.04 24.81
C LEU A 343 -30.58 -46.62 24.56
N TYR A 344 -31.46 -47.55 24.18
CA TYR A 344 -32.87 -47.26 23.93
C TYR A 344 -33.57 -46.73 25.19
N GLN A 345 -33.30 -47.33 26.35
CA GLN A 345 -33.78 -46.82 27.63
C GLN A 345 -33.29 -45.39 27.93
N ALA A 346 -32.08 -45.03 27.53
CA ALA A 346 -31.56 -43.68 27.68
C ALA A 346 -32.22 -42.68 26.71
N VAL A 347 -32.53 -43.12 25.48
CA VAL A 347 -33.31 -42.33 24.50
C VAL A 347 -34.72 -42.09 25.03
N ASP A 348 -35.39 -43.13 25.51
CA ASP A 348 -36.76 -43.04 26.04
C ASP A 348 -36.86 -42.07 27.21
N ALA A 349 -35.89 -42.10 28.13
CA ALA A 349 -35.82 -41.16 29.25
C ALA A 349 -35.51 -39.71 28.84
N THR A 350 -35.00 -39.48 27.63
CA THR A 350 -34.72 -38.15 27.07
C THR A 350 -35.87 -37.65 26.17
N PHE A 351 -36.73 -38.56 25.71
CA PHE A 351 -37.87 -38.27 24.87
C PHE A 351 -39.05 -37.70 25.68
N HIS A 352 -39.32 -36.40 25.51
CA HIS A 352 -40.26 -35.59 26.31
C HIS A 352 -41.71 -36.09 26.39
N GLN A 353 -42.07 -37.14 25.66
CA GLN A 353 -43.43 -37.71 25.66
C GLN A 353 -43.62 -38.82 26.70
N ILE A 354 -42.56 -39.38 27.29
CA ILE A 354 -42.67 -40.53 28.20
C ILE A 354 -41.91 -40.24 29.51
N PRO A 355 -42.59 -40.12 30.67
CA PRO A 355 -41.92 -39.90 31.95
C PRO A 355 -41.32 -41.22 32.45
N ILE A 356 -40.10 -41.53 32.00
CA ILE A 356 -39.33 -42.71 32.43
C ILE A 356 -38.24 -42.27 33.40
N ALA A 357 -37.99 -43.09 34.43
CA ALA A 357 -36.90 -42.87 35.36
C ALA A 357 -35.56 -42.88 34.62
N LYS A 358 -34.77 -41.80 34.80
CA LYS A 358 -33.50 -41.63 34.08
C LYS A 358 -32.51 -42.73 34.49
N PRO A 359 -32.01 -43.55 33.56
CA PRO A 359 -31.03 -44.58 33.87
C PRO A 359 -29.72 -43.95 34.37
N SER A 360 -28.96 -44.69 35.19
CA SER A 360 -27.74 -44.19 35.84
C SER A 360 -26.52 -44.17 34.90
N PHE A 361 -26.60 -43.39 33.82
CA PHE A 361 -25.50 -43.14 32.90
C PHE A 361 -24.86 -41.77 33.11
N GLY A 362 -23.64 -41.59 32.59
CA GLY A 362 -22.93 -40.32 32.65
C GLY A 362 -23.64 -39.21 31.86
N GLN A 363 -23.45 -37.95 32.29
CA GLN A 363 -24.09 -36.78 31.66
C GLN A 363 -23.74 -36.62 30.18
N ALA A 364 -22.53 -37.01 29.77
CA ALA A 364 -22.08 -36.94 28.37
C ALA A 364 -22.98 -37.76 27.43
N LEU A 365 -23.45 -38.94 27.86
CA LEU A 365 -24.35 -39.78 27.06
C LEU A 365 -25.68 -39.07 26.82
N PHE A 366 -26.28 -38.51 27.87
CA PHE A 366 -27.55 -37.77 27.75
C PHE A 366 -27.39 -36.50 26.91
N ALA A 367 -26.28 -35.77 27.05
CA ALA A 367 -26.00 -34.60 26.23
C ALA A 367 -25.87 -34.96 24.73
N PHE A 368 -25.19 -36.08 24.41
CA PHE A 368 -25.10 -36.60 23.05
C PHE A 368 -26.47 -37.00 22.50
N ILE A 369 -27.25 -37.77 23.26
CA ILE A 369 -28.61 -38.18 22.86
C ILE A 369 -29.50 -36.95 22.62
N SER A 370 -29.51 -35.98 23.54
CA SER A 370 -30.28 -34.75 23.37
C SER A 370 -29.88 -33.99 22.10
N ALA A 371 -28.58 -33.90 21.82
CA ALA A 371 -28.09 -33.21 20.64
C ALA A 371 -28.48 -33.92 19.33
N GLU A 372 -28.42 -35.25 19.27
CA GLU A 372 -28.90 -36.04 18.12
C GLU A 372 -30.41 -35.94 17.95
N MET A 373 -31.17 -35.98 19.04
CA MET A 373 -32.61 -35.83 18.98
C MET A 373 -33.03 -34.47 18.42
N ILE A 374 -32.34 -33.39 18.78
CA ILE A 374 -32.58 -32.05 18.21
C ILE A 374 -32.36 -32.05 16.69
N ILE A 375 -31.41 -32.83 16.18
CA ILE A 375 -31.21 -33.00 14.73
C ILE A 375 -32.42 -33.68 14.09
N LEU A 376 -32.77 -34.86 14.60
CA LEU A 376 -33.79 -35.73 14.01
C LEU A 376 -35.17 -35.07 14.05
N THR A 377 -35.53 -34.47 15.19
CA THR A 377 -36.77 -33.68 15.33
C THR A 377 -36.78 -32.47 14.41
N GLY A 378 -35.65 -31.79 14.22
CA GLY A 378 -35.50 -30.70 13.27
C GLY A 378 -35.66 -31.10 11.79
N GLN A 379 -35.54 -32.39 11.48
CA GLN A 379 -35.81 -33.00 10.17
C GLN A 379 -37.26 -33.49 10.03
N GLY A 380 -38.10 -33.28 11.05
CA GLY A 380 -39.47 -33.79 11.08
C GLY A 380 -39.59 -35.27 11.47
N ILE A 381 -38.49 -35.91 11.91
CA ILE A 381 -38.51 -37.29 12.40
C ILE A 381 -38.97 -37.28 13.86
N ASN A 382 -40.19 -37.76 14.10
CA ASN A 382 -40.81 -37.82 15.44
C ASN A 382 -41.17 -39.25 15.89
N ASP A 383 -40.91 -40.25 15.04
CA ASP A 383 -41.14 -41.66 15.37
C ASP A 383 -40.05 -42.18 16.31
N LEU A 384 -40.46 -42.70 17.48
CA LEU A 384 -39.54 -43.14 18.52
C LEU A 384 -38.63 -44.28 18.05
N ALA A 385 -39.14 -45.25 17.29
CA ALA A 385 -38.34 -46.38 16.80
C ALA A 385 -37.25 -45.91 15.82
N THR A 386 -37.59 -44.99 14.93
CA THR A 386 -36.64 -44.37 13.98
C THR A 386 -35.60 -43.53 14.71
N ILE A 387 -36.01 -42.79 15.76
CA ILE A 387 -35.08 -42.02 16.61
C ILE A 387 -34.12 -42.94 17.33
N GLN A 388 -34.62 -44.02 17.95
CA GLN A 388 -33.81 -45.01 18.66
C GLN A 388 -32.74 -45.63 17.75
N GLU A 389 -33.12 -46.11 16.57
CA GLU A 389 -32.17 -46.68 15.59
C GLU A 389 -31.16 -45.64 15.09
N SER A 390 -31.61 -44.41 14.80
CA SER A 390 -30.72 -43.34 14.31
C SER A 390 -29.71 -42.92 15.37
N VAL A 391 -30.15 -42.71 16.62
CA VAL A 391 -29.27 -42.37 17.74
C VAL A 391 -28.29 -43.51 18.04
N PHE A 392 -28.72 -44.78 17.93
CA PHE A 392 -27.83 -45.93 18.08
C PHE A 392 -26.76 -46.01 16.99
N SER A 393 -27.13 -45.71 15.73
CA SER A 393 -26.19 -45.61 14.63
C SER A 393 -25.15 -44.50 14.89
N SER A 394 -25.60 -43.29 15.22
CA SER A 394 -24.72 -42.15 15.55
C SER A 394 -23.81 -42.45 16.73
N TYR A 395 -24.34 -43.06 17.80
CA TYR A 395 -23.56 -43.47 18.97
C TYR A 395 -22.49 -44.51 18.61
N SER A 396 -22.85 -45.50 17.79
CA SER A 396 -21.93 -46.55 17.34
C SER A 396 -20.80 -45.99 16.47
N GLN A 397 -21.08 -44.96 15.66
CA GLN A 397 -20.05 -44.23 14.92
C GLN A 397 -19.18 -43.37 15.85
N ALA A 398 -19.81 -42.63 16.77
CA ALA A 398 -19.11 -41.76 17.72
C ALA A 398 -18.13 -42.53 18.62
N CYS A 399 -18.46 -43.77 19.01
CA CYS A 399 -17.59 -44.64 19.80
C CYS A 399 -16.31 -45.08 19.05
N LYS A 400 -16.30 -45.01 17.72
CA LYS A 400 -15.15 -45.34 16.85
C LYS A 400 -14.26 -44.14 16.56
N LEU A 401 -14.63 -42.94 17.03
CA LEU A 401 -13.84 -41.75 16.79
C LEU A 401 -12.49 -41.85 17.52
N PRO A 402 -11.39 -41.41 16.88
CA PRO A 402 -10.10 -41.31 17.53
C PRO A 402 -10.18 -40.29 18.67
N VAL A 403 -9.32 -40.43 19.69
CA VAL A 403 -9.19 -39.41 20.74
C VAL A 403 -8.17 -38.37 20.28
N THR A 404 -8.62 -37.16 19.96
CA THR A 404 -7.73 -36.06 19.58
C THR A 404 -7.33 -35.25 20.83
N PRO A 405 -6.04 -35.02 21.08
CA PRO A 405 -5.56 -34.12 22.12
C PRO A 405 -6.15 -32.71 21.98
N VAL A 406 -6.31 -31.98 23.09
CA VAL A 406 -6.92 -30.64 23.08
C VAL A 406 -6.11 -29.65 22.23
N ASP A 407 -4.79 -29.80 22.22
CA ASP A 407 -3.83 -29.06 21.41
C ASP A 407 -3.93 -29.35 19.90
N GLU A 408 -4.68 -30.39 19.50
CA GLU A 408 -4.89 -30.79 18.11
C GLU A 408 -6.34 -30.56 17.63
N LEU A 409 -7.19 -29.90 18.43
CA LEU A 409 -8.57 -29.56 18.01
C LEU A 409 -8.64 -28.63 16.81
N GLU A 410 -7.62 -27.81 16.62
CA GLU A 410 -7.47 -26.95 15.45
C GLU A 410 -7.47 -27.75 14.14
N ILE A 411 -6.83 -28.92 14.18
CA ILE A 411 -6.68 -29.81 13.04
C ILE A 411 -8.04 -30.47 12.69
N LEU A 412 -8.85 -30.77 13.71
CA LEU A 412 -10.24 -31.20 13.53
C LEU A 412 -11.07 -30.09 12.88
N GLU A 413 -10.94 -28.85 13.36
CA GLU A 413 -11.66 -27.70 12.79
C GLU A 413 -11.30 -27.48 11.31
N ILE A 414 -10.02 -27.55 10.94
CA ILE A 414 -9.55 -27.50 9.54
C ILE A 414 -10.23 -28.58 8.70
N THR A 415 -10.36 -29.81 9.23
CA THR A 415 -10.99 -30.93 8.52
C THR A 415 -12.48 -30.68 8.31
N ILE A 416 -13.18 -30.17 9.32
CA ILE A 416 -14.61 -29.86 9.21
C ILE A 416 -14.83 -28.74 8.18
N TRP A 417 -14.02 -27.67 8.21
CA TRP A 417 -14.10 -26.59 7.23
C TRP A 417 -13.84 -27.07 5.81
N LYS A 418 -12.87 -27.98 5.61
CA LYS A 418 -12.60 -28.59 4.31
C LYS A 418 -13.83 -29.32 3.76
N GLN A 419 -14.41 -30.20 4.58
CA GLN A 419 -15.60 -30.97 4.19
C GLN A 419 -16.82 -30.07 3.96
N LEU A 420 -17.02 -29.05 4.80
CA LEU A 420 -18.08 -28.07 4.63
C LEU A 420 -17.94 -27.30 3.31
N SER A 421 -16.71 -26.85 3.00
CA SER A 421 -16.39 -26.13 1.78
C SER A 421 -16.73 -26.94 0.53
N GLU A 422 -16.33 -28.21 0.49
CA GLU A 422 -16.62 -29.14 -0.61
C GLU A 422 -18.13 -29.40 -0.75
N LYS A 423 -18.84 -29.63 0.35
CA LYS A 423 -20.27 -29.92 0.33
C LYS A 423 -21.14 -28.72 -0.04
N GLN A 424 -20.73 -27.51 0.34
CA GLN A 424 -21.51 -26.29 0.09
C GLN A 424 -21.00 -25.49 -1.11
N HIS A 425 -19.94 -25.95 -1.77
CA HIS A 425 -19.27 -25.28 -2.89
C HIS A 425 -18.89 -23.83 -2.53
N LEU A 426 -18.35 -23.61 -1.31
CA LEU A 426 -18.06 -22.26 -0.79
C LEU A 426 -17.04 -21.54 -1.68
N LEU A 427 -15.96 -22.23 -2.05
CA LEU A 427 -14.88 -21.66 -2.87
C LEU A 427 -15.29 -21.48 -4.34
N GLU A 428 -16.17 -22.33 -4.88
CA GLU A 428 -16.65 -22.20 -6.26
C GLU A 428 -17.56 -20.98 -6.43
N LYS A 429 -18.29 -20.60 -5.37
CA LYS A 429 -19.13 -19.40 -5.34
C LYS A 429 -18.31 -18.12 -5.16
N LEU A 430 -17.06 -18.21 -4.74
CA LEU A 430 -16.20 -17.07 -4.48
C LEU A 430 -15.56 -16.58 -5.80
N PRO A 431 -15.74 -15.30 -6.19
CA PRO A 431 -15.06 -14.76 -7.36
C PRO A 431 -13.55 -14.93 -7.25
N TYR A 432 -12.92 -15.46 -8.29
CA TYR A 432 -11.49 -15.81 -8.32
C TYR A 432 -10.57 -14.69 -7.82
N ARG A 433 -10.79 -13.45 -8.29
CA ARG A 433 -9.99 -12.28 -7.88
C ARG A 433 -10.03 -12.03 -6.36
N ILE A 434 -11.18 -12.26 -5.74
CA ILE A 434 -11.36 -12.07 -4.29
C ILE A 434 -10.70 -13.22 -3.53
N GLY A 435 -10.91 -14.46 -3.98
CA GLY A 435 -10.26 -15.64 -3.40
C GLY A 435 -8.75 -15.50 -3.39
N LEU A 436 -8.15 -15.08 -4.51
CA LEU A 436 -6.71 -14.83 -4.61
C LEU A 436 -6.22 -13.77 -3.62
N ARG A 437 -7.01 -12.69 -3.41
CA ARG A 437 -6.64 -11.63 -2.46
C ARG A 437 -6.71 -12.12 -1.02
N ILE A 438 -7.74 -12.89 -0.66
CA ILE A 438 -7.84 -13.52 0.67
C ILE A 438 -6.67 -14.48 0.88
N GLU A 439 -6.39 -15.35 -0.08
CA GLU A 439 -5.27 -16.30 -0.02
C GLU A 439 -3.93 -15.57 0.15
N THR A 440 -3.72 -14.47 -0.56
CA THR A 440 -2.49 -13.66 -0.44
C THR A 440 -2.35 -13.09 0.98
N GLU A 441 -3.42 -12.54 1.55
CA GLU A 441 -3.37 -12.01 2.92
C GLU A 441 -3.13 -13.12 3.95
N VAL A 442 -3.81 -14.27 3.82
CA VAL A 442 -3.57 -15.47 4.65
C VAL A 442 -2.11 -15.89 4.58
N ALA A 443 -1.55 -16.02 3.38
CA ALA A 443 -0.16 -16.40 3.17
C ALA A 443 0.79 -15.41 3.86
N MET A 444 0.58 -14.10 3.71
CA MET A 444 1.44 -13.09 4.36
C MET A 444 1.40 -13.17 5.89
N GLN A 445 0.21 -13.33 6.48
CA GLN A 445 0.06 -13.46 7.93
C GLN A 445 0.79 -14.72 8.46
N LEU A 446 0.63 -15.85 7.77
CA LEU A 446 1.25 -17.11 8.16
C LEU A 446 2.76 -17.12 7.92
N ILE A 447 3.26 -16.48 6.85
CA ILE A 447 4.69 -16.34 6.59
C ILE A 447 5.36 -15.49 7.67
N ASP A 448 4.75 -14.37 8.05
CA ASP A 448 5.30 -13.50 9.10
C ASP A 448 5.19 -14.14 10.49
N ASN A 449 4.18 -14.98 10.73
CA ASN A 449 3.93 -15.67 12.01
C ASN A 449 3.64 -17.18 11.82
N PRO A 450 4.65 -18.03 11.54
CA PRO A 450 4.44 -19.44 11.17
C PRO A 450 3.90 -20.33 12.29
N LYS A 451 3.91 -19.85 13.54
CA LYS A 451 3.38 -20.57 14.72
C LYS A 451 1.95 -20.14 15.10
N GLN A 452 1.32 -19.30 14.28
CA GLN A 452 -0.03 -18.81 14.55
C GLN A 452 -1.05 -19.93 14.35
N ASN A 453 -1.96 -20.08 15.31
CA ASN A 453 -3.08 -21.02 15.20
C ASN A 453 -4.15 -20.52 14.21
N PHE A 454 -4.95 -21.45 13.69
CA PHE A 454 -6.01 -21.26 12.71
C PHE A 454 -6.99 -20.17 13.13
N GLY A 455 -7.49 -20.20 14.37
CA GLY A 455 -8.44 -19.20 14.86
C GLY A 455 -7.85 -17.79 14.85
N SER A 456 -6.59 -17.64 15.27
CA SER A 456 -5.89 -16.35 15.22
C SER A 456 -5.61 -15.93 13.78
N LEU A 457 -5.30 -16.87 12.88
CA LEU A 457 -5.08 -16.60 11.46
C LEU A 457 -6.36 -16.06 10.80
N VAL A 458 -7.48 -16.76 10.99
CA VAL A 458 -8.80 -16.31 10.55
C VAL A 458 -9.09 -14.91 11.11
N HIS A 459 -8.94 -14.72 12.43
CA HIS A 459 -9.23 -13.43 13.07
C HIS A 459 -8.38 -12.28 12.52
N HIS A 460 -7.06 -12.46 12.41
CA HIS A 460 -6.17 -11.42 11.89
C HIS A 460 -6.45 -11.09 10.42
N THR A 461 -6.74 -12.10 9.58
CA THR A 461 -7.14 -11.89 8.19
C THR A 461 -8.46 -11.12 8.09
N LEU A 462 -9.47 -11.49 8.88
CA LEU A 462 -10.76 -10.79 8.95
C LEU A 462 -10.59 -9.32 9.35
N HIS A 463 -9.84 -9.10 10.43
CA HIS A 463 -9.57 -7.76 10.93
C HIS A 463 -8.78 -6.91 9.92
N ALA A 464 -7.83 -7.50 9.18
CA ALA A 464 -7.11 -6.81 8.11
C ALA A 464 -8.07 -6.33 7.01
N PHE A 465 -8.98 -7.19 6.54
CA PHE A 465 -9.97 -6.81 5.52
C PHE A 465 -10.97 -5.77 6.01
N GLN A 466 -11.48 -5.93 7.24
CA GLN A 466 -12.39 -4.95 7.84
C GLN A 466 -11.73 -3.57 7.93
N LYS A 467 -10.50 -3.51 8.46
CA LYS A 467 -9.75 -2.27 8.59
C LYS A 467 -9.47 -1.61 7.24
N ASN A 468 -9.09 -2.40 6.23
CA ASN A 468 -8.83 -1.88 4.89
C ASN A 468 -10.11 -1.32 4.24
N LYS A 469 -11.25 -1.98 4.43
CA LYS A 469 -12.55 -1.53 3.94
C LYS A 469 -13.00 -0.23 4.61
N GLU A 470 -12.89 -0.13 5.93
CA GLU A 470 -13.19 1.11 6.66
C GLU A 470 -12.31 2.27 6.21
N LEU A 471 -11.02 2.00 5.96
CA LEU A 471 -10.06 3.00 5.48
C LEU A 471 -10.43 3.54 4.10
N THR A 472 -10.80 2.68 3.15
CA THR A 472 -11.15 3.12 1.79
C THR A 472 -12.50 3.83 1.73
N LEU A 473 -13.47 3.45 2.55
CA LEU A 473 -14.78 4.10 2.62
C LEU A 473 -14.74 5.47 3.31
N SER A 474 -13.85 5.66 4.28
CA SER A 474 -13.75 6.90 5.06
C SER A 474 -13.08 8.08 4.33
N LYS A 475 -12.46 7.83 3.16
CA LYS A 475 -11.65 8.82 2.43
C LYS A 475 -12.27 9.14 1.07
N LYS A 476 -12.13 10.40 0.64
CA LYS A 476 -12.57 10.82 -0.69
C LYS A 476 -11.68 10.14 -1.75
N PRO A 477 -12.25 9.59 -2.85
CA PRO A 477 -11.46 8.93 -3.90
C PRO A 477 -10.29 9.76 -4.42
N ILE A 478 -10.50 11.07 -4.59
CA ILE A 478 -9.49 12.02 -5.06
C ILE A 478 -8.27 12.10 -4.10
N GLU A 479 -8.48 11.96 -2.79
CA GLU A 479 -7.38 11.97 -1.81
C GLU A 479 -6.54 10.69 -1.89
N ILE A 480 -7.21 9.55 -2.11
CA ILE A 480 -6.55 8.26 -2.30
C ILE A 480 -5.68 8.29 -3.57
N GLU A 481 -6.25 8.76 -4.69
CA GLU A 481 -5.52 8.88 -5.96
C GLU A 481 -4.28 9.78 -5.85
N LYS A 482 -4.39 10.93 -5.18
CA LYS A 482 -3.25 11.84 -4.94
C LYS A 482 -2.13 11.16 -4.15
N LYS A 483 -2.47 10.37 -3.12
CA LYS A 483 -1.48 9.61 -2.34
C LYS A 483 -0.85 8.49 -3.16
N ILE A 484 -1.65 7.73 -3.92
CA ILE A 484 -1.15 6.66 -4.80
C ILE A 484 -0.10 7.23 -5.75
N LYS A 485 -0.43 8.32 -6.45
CA LYS A 485 0.48 8.98 -7.39
C LYS A 485 1.80 9.39 -6.72
N LEU A 486 1.73 10.03 -5.55
CA LEU A 486 2.92 10.46 -4.79
C LEU A 486 3.83 9.29 -4.38
N TRP A 487 3.25 8.19 -3.92
CA TRP A 487 4.00 7.02 -3.47
C TRP A 487 4.56 6.21 -4.66
N CYS A 488 3.79 6.02 -5.74
CA CYS A 488 4.22 5.25 -6.91
C CYS A 488 5.43 5.88 -7.62
N GLN A 489 5.57 7.21 -7.58
CA GLN A 489 6.71 7.92 -8.16
C GLN A 489 8.06 7.59 -7.49
N GLN A 490 8.04 7.02 -6.29
CA GLN A 490 9.24 6.62 -5.54
C GLN A 490 9.60 5.14 -5.73
N GLY A 491 8.69 4.34 -6.30
CA GLY A 491 8.91 2.92 -6.59
C GLY A 491 9.41 2.12 -5.37
N ASP A 492 10.51 1.41 -5.57
CA ASP A 492 11.15 0.57 -4.56
C ASP A 492 12.05 1.34 -3.58
N LEU A 493 12.38 2.61 -3.84
CA LEU A 493 13.15 3.44 -2.91
C LEU A 493 12.40 3.63 -1.56
N LEU A 494 11.09 3.37 -1.57
CA LEU A 494 10.24 3.32 -0.39
C LEU A 494 10.72 2.34 0.67
N CYS A 495 11.46 1.29 0.28
CA CYS A 495 12.11 0.36 1.21
C CYS A 495 12.96 1.08 2.28
N ARG A 496 13.56 2.22 1.96
CA ARG A 496 14.35 3.00 2.92
C ARG A 496 13.48 3.77 3.93
N CYS A 497 12.28 4.17 3.50
CA CYS A 497 11.36 5.03 4.24
C CYS A 497 10.38 4.26 5.13
N VAL A 498 10.20 2.96 4.90
CA VAL A 498 9.36 2.10 5.73
C VAL A 498 10.14 1.43 6.86
N ARG A 499 9.40 0.91 7.84
CA ARG A 499 9.92 0.07 8.92
C ARG A 499 9.09 -1.19 8.99
N PHE A 500 9.76 -2.33 8.91
CA PHE A 500 9.19 -3.62 9.29
C PHE A 500 9.52 -3.90 10.74
N ASP A 501 8.76 -4.81 11.35
CA ASP A 501 9.07 -5.30 12.67
C ASP A 501 10.42 -6.04 12.65
N SER A 502 11.35 -5.62 13.51
CA SER A 502 12.68 -6.21 13.64
C SER A 502 12.63 -7.65 14.16
N GLU A 503 11.53 -8.02 14.81
CA GLU A 503 11.36 -9.34 15.39
C GLU A 503 10.88 -10.40 14.39
N LEU A 504 10.56 -10.02 13.14
CA LEU A 504 10.12 -10.94 12.10
C LEU A 504 11.13 -12.09 11.89
N PRO A 505 10.72 -13.36 12.08
CA PRO A 505 11.60 -14.52 11.90
C PRO A 505 12.30 -14.54 10.54
N LEU A 506 11.54 -14.23 9.48
CA LEU A 506 12.05 -14.20 8.12
C LEU A 506 13.10 -13.10 7.89
N LEU A 507 12.93 -11.92 8.50
CA LEU A 507 13.89 -10.82 8.41
C LEU A 507 15.20 -11.18 9.11
N LYS A 508 15.13 -11.76 10.31
CA LYS A 508 16.30 -12.26 11.04
C LYS A 508 17.08 -13.29 10.24
N LYS A 509 16.39 -14.21 9.56
CA LYS A 509 17.02 -15.22 8.69
C LYS A 509 17.73 -14.58 7.48
N ILE A 510 17.11 -13.58 6.86
CA ILE A 510 17.74 -12.79 5.77
C ILE A 510 19.03 -12.12 6.25
N GLN A 511 18.99 -11.46 7.42
CA GLN A 511 20.16 -10.79 8.00
C GLN A 511 21.27 -11.78 8.37
N ALA A 512 20.92 -12.92 8.95
CA ALA A 512 21.86 -13.98 9.30
C ALA A 512 22.58 -14.53 8.06
N LEU A 513 21.83 -14.90 7.01
CA LEU A 513 22.41 -15.42 5.78
C LEU A 513 23.29 -14.38 5.08
N HIS A 514 22.88 -13.12 5.04
CA HIS A 514 23.69 -12.05 4.46
C HIS A 514 25.02 -11.89 5.22
N THR A 515 24.99 -11.92 6.55
CA THR A 515 26.18 -11.81 7.40
C THR A 515 27.13 -13.00 7.18
N GLU A 516 26.59 -14.22 7.09
CA GLU A 516 27.37 -15.43 6.79
C GLU A 516 28.09 -15.33 5.43
N LEU A 517 27.36 -14.95 4.38
CA LEU A 517 27.92 -14.80 3.03
C LEU A 517 28.99 -13.72 2.98
N LYS A 518 28.76 -12.58 3.65
CA LYS A 518 29.72 -11.48 3.75
C LYS A 518 31.00 -11.92 4.45
N ASN A 519 30.90 -12.63 5.57
CA ASN A 519 32.05 -13.17 6.30
C ASN A 519 32.82 -14.21 5.47
N ALA A 520 32.13 -14.97 4.61
CA ALA A 520 32.71 -15.93 3.70
C ALA A 520 33.26 -15.31 2.40
N GLY A 521 33.12 -13.99 2.19
CA GLY A 521 33.51 -13.32 0.95
C GLY A 521 32.72 -13.79 -0.28
N LYS A 522 31.51 -14.34 -0.08
CA LYS A 522 30.65 -14.88 -1.15
C LYS A 522 29.53 -13.89 -1.47
N GLN A 523 29.19 -13.78 -2.76
CA GLN A 523 28.08 -12.97 -3.23
C GLN A 523 27.16 -13.77 -4.15
N LEU A 524 25.88 -13.86 -3.78
CA LEU A 524 24.83 -14.50 -4.57
C LEU A 524 24.06 -13.44 -5.36
N CYS A 525 23.47 -13.80 -6.50
CA CYS A 525 22.45 -12.93 -7.10
C CYS A 525 21.17 -12.97 -6.27
N CYS A 526 20.25 -12.05 -6.56
CA CYS A 526 18.99 -11.97 -5.84
C CYS A 526 18.21 -13.30 -5.87
N SER A 527 18.06 -13.93 -7.05
CA SER A 527 17.30 -15.18 -7.18
C SER A 527 17.91 -16.33 -6.38
N GLU A 528 19.24 -16.47 -6.40
CA GLU A 528 19.98 -17.46 -5.60
C GLU A 528 19.83 -17.20 -4.09
N PHE A 529 19.93 -15.94 -3.67
CA PHE A 529 19.79 -15.54 -2.28
C PHE A 529 18.37 -15.82 -1.76
N VAL A 530 17.35 -15.38 -2.52
CA VAL A 530 15.94 -15.63 -2.21
C VAL A 530 15.67 -17.12 -2.12
N GLY A 531 16.15 -17.91 -3.09
CA GLY A 531 16.00 -19.37 -3.11
C GLY A 531 16.58 -20.04 -1.86
N LYS A 532 17.77 -19.64 -1.43
CA LYS A 532 18.39 -20.18 -0.20
C LYS A 532 17.62 -19.82 1.06
N VAL A 533 17.15 -18.58 1.19
CA VAL A 533 16.33 -18.17 2.34
C VAL A 533 15.02 -18.96 2.35
N CYS A 534 14.34 -19.06 1.21
CA CYS A 534 13.10 -19.84 1.08
C CYS A 534 13.31 -21.30 1.47
N GLN A 535 14.33 -21.96 0.93
CA GLN A 535 14.64 -23.36 1.26
C GLN A 535 14.90 -23.53 2.76
N ALA A 536 15.71 -22.65 3.35
CA ALA A 536 16.02 -22.72 4.77
C ALA A 536 14.80 -22.41 5.64
N TYR A 537 13.87 -21.56 5.20
CA TYR A 537 12.64 -21.23 5.96
C TYR A 537 11.60 -22.34 5.85
N LEU A 538 11.43 -22.94 4.67
CA LEU A 538 10.53 -24.07 4.44
C LEU A 538 11.01 -25.34 5.16
N TYR A 539 12.32 -25.51 5.34
CA TYR A 539 12.84 -26.61 6.17
C TYR A 539 12.38 -26.50 7.63
N GLU A 540 12.34 -25.29 8.19
CA GLU A 540 11.86 -25.03 9.56
C GLU A 540 10.33 -25.04 9.65
N HIS A 541 9.65 -24.67 8.57
CA HIS A 541 8.20 -24.55 8.50
C HIS A 541 7.61 -25.24 7.24
N PRO A 542 7.58 -26.59 7.19
CA PRO A 542 7.19 -27.33 5.98
C PRO A 542 5.74 -27.08 5.52
N THR A 543 4.84 -26.73 6.44
CA THR A 543 3.44 -26.39 6.16
C THR A 543 3.28 -25.16 5.27
N LEU A 544 4.28 -24.28 5.21
CA LEU A 544 4.32 -23.14 4.30
C LEU A 544 4.62 -23.51 2.85
N GLY A 545 4.90 -24.79 2.55
CA GLY A 545 5.22 -25.25 1.20
C GLY A 545 4.14 -24.91 0.17
N CYS A 546 2.86 -24.88 0.57
CA CYS A 546 1.75 -24.46 -0.31
C CYS A 546 1.77 -22.97 -0.66
N TYR A 547 2.56 -22.16 0.04
CA TYR A 547 2.73 -20.72 -0.18
C TYR A 547 4.13 -20.34 -0.65
N ALA A 548 4.86 -21.27 -1.29
CA ALA A 548 6.24 -21.05 -1.72
C ALA A 548 6.42 -19.80 -2.62
N THR A 549 5.46 -19.53 -3.51
CA THR A 549 5.49 -18.36 -4.39
C THR A 549 5.36 -17.06 -3.59
N GLN A 550 4.40 -17.00 -2.67
CA GLN A 550 4.17 -15.87 -1.77
C GLN A 550 5.36 -15.67 -0.82
N LEU A 551 5.96 -16.76 -0.34
CA LEU A 551 7.19 -16.72 0.45
C LEU A 551 8.34 -16.10 -0.35
N SER A 552 8.53 -16.51 -1.60
CA SER A 552 9.57 -15.92 -2.47
C SER A 552 9.37 -14.42 -2.64
N GLN A 553 8.14 -13.97 -2.89
CA GLN A 553 7.80 -12.54 -2.98
C GLN A 553 8.09 -11.82 -1.66
N ARG A 554 7.68 -12.40 -0.53
CA ARG A 554 7.90 -11.81 0.80
C ARG A 554 9.39 -11.71 1.14
N VAL A 555 10.17 -12.74 0.84
CA VAL A 555 11.63 -12.75 1.00
C VAL A 555 12.25 -11.67 0.12
N TYR A 556 11.82 -11.54 -1.14
CA TYR A 556 12.32 -10.49 -2.03
C TYR A 556 12.07 -9.08 -1.44
N ILE A 557 10.85 -8.81 -0.96
CA ILE A 557 10.48 -7.54 -0.32
C ILE A 557 11.39 -7.26 0.89
N LEU A 558 11.54 -8.24 1.80
CA LEU A 558 12.33 -8.07 3.02
C LEU A 558 13.84 -8.02 2.75
N TYR A 559 14.32 -8.69 1.71
CA TYR A 559 15.70 -8.64 1.28
C TYR A 559 16.02 -7.26 0.71
N LYS A 560 15.15 -6.74 -0.17
CA LYS A 560 15.27 -5.39 -0.70
C LYS A 560 15.17 -4.33 0.41
N TYR A 561 14.23 -4.51 1.35
CA TYR A 561 14.18 -3.69 2.56
C TYR A 561 15.52 -3.68 3.30
N SER A 562 16.10 -4.86 3.54
CA SER A 562 17.38 -4.99 4.23
C SER A 562 18.54 -4.38 3.47
N TRP A 563 18.52 -4.48 2.13
CA TRP A 563 19.45 -3.78 1.25
C TRP A 563 19.39 -2.27 1.48
N TYR A 564 18.21 -1.67 1.41
CA TYR A 564 18.04 -0.23 1.57
C TYR A 564 18.28 0.30 2.99
N THR A 565 18.30 -0.55 4.01
CA THR A 565 18.32 -0.11 5.42
C THR A 565 19.51 -0.61 6.23
N PHE A 566 19.95 -1.85 6.05
CA PHE A 566 20.95 -2.49 6.93
C PHE A 566 22.25 -2.82 6.21
N PHE A 567 22.21 -3.23 4.95
CA PHE A 567 23.37 -3.85 4.30
C PHE A 567 24.31 -2.86 3.60
N SER A 568 23.82 -1.70 3.18
CA SER A 568 24.64 -0.69 2.51
C SER A 568 25.15 0.41 3.44
N ASP A 569 26.16 1.15 2.98
CA ASP A 569 26.88 2.19 3.72
C ASP A 569 25.94 3.34 4.16
N ALA A 570 26.16 3.86 5.36
CA ALA A 570 25.44 5.01 5.89
C ALA A 570 25.61 6.29 5.03
N GLN A 571 26.71 6.40 4.28
CA GLN A 571 26.94 7.54 3.38
C GLN A 571 26.14 7.44 2.07
N GLU A 572 25.67 6.25 1.70
CA GLU A 572 24.91 6.04 0.45
C GLU A 572 23.48 6.60 0.53
N SER A 573 23.07 7.27 -0.54
CA SER A 573 21.69 7.71 -0.77
C SER A 573 20.78 6.56 -1.22
N SER A 574 19.47 6.78 -1.32
CA SER A 574 18.57 5.74 -1.86
C SER A 574 18.94 5.41 -3.31
N ILE A 575 19.37 6.42 -4.07
CA ILE A 575 19.76 6.26 -5.46
C ILE A 575 21.02 5.42 -5.58
N ASP A 576 22.05 5.67 -4.75
CA ASP A 576 23.28 4.88 -4.77
C ASP A 576 22.95 3.39 -4.55
N ARG A 577 22.10 3.10 -3.56
CA ARG A 577 21.65 1.74 -3.24
C ARG A 577 20.83 1.11 -4.37
N PHE A 578 19.98 1.88 -5.04
CA PHE A 578 19.24 1.43 -6.22
C PHE A 578 20.19 1.07 -7.36
N LEU A 579 21.13 1.96 -7.70
CA LEU A 579 22.07 1.75 -8.80
C LEU A 579 22.98 0.54 -8.53
N LEU A 580 23.44 0.37 -7.29
CA LEU A 580 24.21 -0.81 -6.87
C LEU A 580 23.38 -2.10 -6.99
N TRP A 581 22.12 -2.08 -6.57
CA TRP A 581 21.20 -3.22 -6.75
C TRP A 581 21.05 -3.59 -8.24
N GLN A 582 20.73 -2.60 -9.09
CA GLN A 582 20.57 -2.84 -10.53
C GLN A 582 21.85 -3.34 -11.19
N LYS A 583 23.01 -2.80 -10.81
CA LYS A 583 24.30 -3.29 -11.25
C LYS A 583 24.47 -4.77 -10.93
N THR A 584 24.21 -5.18 -9.69
CA THR A 584 24.39 -6.58 -9.25
C THR A 584 23.51 -7.57 -10.01
N GLU A 585 22.31 -7.14 -10.41
CA GLU A 585 21.37 -7.99 -11.14
C GLU A 585 21.65 -8.02 -12.66
N ILE A 586 22.05 -6.89 -13.25
CA ILE A 586 22.19 -6.76 -14.71
C ILE A 586 23.60 -7.14 -15.18
N GLU A 587 24.66 -6.89 -14.40
CA GLU A 587 26.05 -7.15 -14.79
C GLU A 587 26.29 -8.63 -15.11
N ARG A 588 25.47 -9.54 -14.57
CA ARG A 588 25.52 -10.98 -14.88
C ARG A 588 24.84 -11.34 -16.21
N LEU A 589 23.94 -10.49 -16.70
CA LEU A 589 23.08 -10.76 -17.88
C LEU A 589 23.57 -10.04 -19.14
N LEU A 590 24.31 -8.95 -18.99
CA LEU A 590 24.74 -8.10 -20.10
C LEU A 590 26.24 -7.79 -20.04
N PRO A 591 26.91 -7.66 -21.21
CA PRO A 591 28.27 -7.12 -21.26
C PRO A 591 28.35 -5.72 -20.67
N LYS A 592 29.50 -5.39 -20.05
CA LYS A 592 29.73 -4.10 -19.36
C LYS A 592 29.43 -2.87 -20.22
N GLU A 593 29.64 -2.96 -21.53
CA GLU A 593 29.42 -1.87 -22.49
C GLU A 593 27.95 -1.43 -22.59
N TYR A 594 27.00 -2.35 -22.37
CA TYR A 594 25.56 -2.07 -22.43
C TYR A 594 24.94 -1.79 -21.05
N LEU A 595 25.67 -2.06 -19.98
CA LEU A 595 25.20 -1.94 -18.59
C LEU A 595 24.77 -0.51 -18.27
N ARG A 596 25.55 0.48 -18.70
CA ARG A 596 25.27 1.91 -18.48
C ARG A 596 23.94 2.35 -19.07
N GLU A 597 23.72 2.05 -20.36
CA GLU A 597 22.51 2.47 -21.05
C GLU A 597 21.28 1.72 -20.53
N LYS A 598 21.44 0.43 -20.17
CA LYS A 598 20.36 -0.36 -19.60
C LYS A 598 19.93 0.17 -18.23
N ILE A 599 20.86 0.43 -17.32
CA ILE A 599 20.55 0.98 -15.99
C ILE A 599 19.93 2.37 -16.13
N ARG A 600 20.44 3.21 -17.02
CA ARG A 600 19.87 4.54 -17.30
C ARG A 600 18.43 4.44 -17.79
N SER A 601 18.17 3.58 -18.78
CA SER A 601 16.83 3.37 -19.34
C SER A 601 15.86 2.90 -18.25
N LEU A 602 16.27 1.92 -17.43
CA LEU A 602 15.47 1.43 -16.30
C LEU A 602 15.18 2.53 -15.29
N PHE A 603 16.19 3.31 -14.89
CA PHE A 603 16.04 4.40 -13.93
C PHE A 603 15.00 5.44 -14.40
N VAL A 604 15.08 5.86 -15.67
CA VAL A 604 14.12 6.82 -16.24
C VAL A 604 12.70 6.24 -16.27
N GLN A 605 12.58 4.95 -16.56
CA GLN A 605 11.30 4.24 -16.61
C GLN A 605 10.66 4.09 -15.22
N THR A 606 11.46 3.75 -14.20
CA THR A 606 10.97 3.44 -12.85
C THR A 606 10.87 4.67 -11.94
N LEU A 607 11.76 5.66 -12.11
CA LEU A 607 11.92 6.82 -11.21
C LEU A 607 11.95 8.14 -12.00
N PRO A 608 10.88 8.49 -12.73
CA PRO A 608 10.90 9.58 -13.71
C PRO A 608 11.09 10.98 -13.11
N LEU A 609 10.84 11.17 -11.81
CA LEU A 609 10.96 12.45 -11.11
C LEU A 609 12.31 12.67 -10.41
N ILE A 610 13.09 11.61 -10.26
CA ILE A 610 14.34 11.67 -9.51
C ILE A 610 15.47 11.96 -10.51
N PRO A 611 16.37 12.91 -10.25
CA PRO A 611 17.48 13.17 -11.16
C PRO A 611 18.51 12.04 -11.09
N LEU A 612 18.98 11.58 -12.25
CA LEU A 612 20.15 10.71 -12.36
C LEU A 612 21.41 11.56 -12.57
N ASP A 613 22.33 11.55 -11.61
CA ASP A 613 23.66 12.07 -11.84
C ASP A 613 24.50 11.05 -12.59
N ILE A 614 24.81 11.36 -13.85
CA ILE A 614 25.63 10.51 -14.72
C ILE A 614 27.01 10.27 -14.12
N LYS A 615 27.57 11.23 -13.35
CA LYS A 615 28.86 11.04 -12.68
C LYS A 615 28.79 9.96 -11.60
N ILE A 616 27.68 9.88 -10.87
CA ILE A 616 27.45 8.84 -9.87
C ILE A 616 27.35 7.48 -10.56
N LEU A 617 26.58 7.40 -11.66
CA LEU A 617 26.47 6.17 -12.44
C LEU A 617 27.85 5.72 -12.96
N ASP A 618 28.61 6.62 -13.56
CA ASP A 618 29.93 6.30 -14.12
C ASP A 618 30.92 5.86 -13.03
N ARG A 619 30.90 6.51 -11.85
CA ARG A 619 31.71 6.10 -10.69
C ARG A 619 31.35 4.70 -10.20
N LEU A 620 30.06 4.39 -10.08
CA LEU A 620 29.59 3.08 -9.59
C LEU A 620 29.84 1.94 -10.58
N LEU A 621 29.90 2.24 -11.87
CA LEU A 621 30.21 1.28 -12.93
C LEU A 621 31.72 1.09 -13.18
N ALA A 622 32.57 2.01 -12.72
CA ALA A 622 34.03 1.92 -12.84
C ALA A 622 34.67 1.05 -11.76
N ILE A 623 34.02 0.94 -10.59
CA ILE A 623 34.33 -0.02 -9.51
C ILE A 623 33.85 -1.40 -9.95
#